data_AF-A0A948KJC7-F1
#
_entry.id   AF-A0A948KJC7-F1
#
_cell.length_a   1.000
_cell.length_b   1.000
_cell.length_c   1.000
_cell.angle_alpha   90.00
_cell.angle_beta   90.00
_cell.angle_gamma   90.00
#
_symmetry.space_group_name_H-M   'P 1'
#
loop_
_entity.id
_entity.type
_entity.pdbx_description
1 polymer ?
#
loop_
_entity_poly.entity_id
_entity_poly.type
_entity_poly.pdbx_seq_one_letter_code
_entity_poly.pdbx_strand_id
1 'polypeptide(L)'
;MDLELFDRSEEEVDVEMTIRTDSVASLERELVDQARKEARYNRLAAKANKQVANLNFDLEIVTAQIIKEICEEAEGKKKPIPATAVSELRKTKVPLDTRYQKTKRALIEATENANLLNGLVSSWQSRGYRLQELVKLADRMFWQPIVYKDKFTTPDQRIDRAGDALAD
;
A
#
# COMPACT_ATOMS: atom_id res chain seq x y z
N MET A 1 -21.88 3.28 -7.36
CA MET A 1 -20.51 2.73 -7.29
C MET A 1 -20.47 1.97 -5.98
N ASP A 2 -20.53 0.65 -6.06
CA ASP A 2 -20.71 -0.21 -4.90
C ASP A 2 -19.50 -0.07 -3.96
N LEU A 3 -19.73 0.61 -2.84
CA LEU A 3 -18.79 0.77 -1.72
C LEU A 3 -18.71 -0.50 -0.86
N GLU A 4 -19.43 -1.57 -1.22
CA GLU A 4 -19.50 -2.85 -0.49
C GLU A 4 -18.15 -3.61 -0.41
N LEU A 5 -17.11 -3.15 -1.11
CA LEU A 5 -15.76 -3.69 -1.00
C LEU A 5 -14.95 -3.14 0.18
N PHE A 6 -15.48 -2.11 0.87
CA PHE A 6 -14.87 -1.46 2.05
C PHE A 6 -15.44 -1.93 3.39
N ASP A 7 -16.39 -2.86 3.39
CA ASP A 7 -17.09 -3.28 4.62
C ASP A 7 -16.32 -4.32 5.45
N ARG A 8 -15.02 -4.50 5.17
CA ARG A 8 -14.15 -5.32 6.01
C ARG A 8 -13.69 -4.47 7.19
N SER A 9 -13.91 -4.97 8.40
CA SER A 9 -13.37 -4.30 9.59
C SER A 9 -11.84 -4.22 9.52
N GLU A 10 -11.27 -3.22 10.18
CA GLU A 10 -9.82 -3.08 10.34
C GLU A 10 -9.19 -4.39 10.89
N GLU A 11 -9.90 -5.05 11.81
CA GLU A 11 -9.54 -6.36 12.37
C GLU A 11 -9.43 -7.46 11.30
N GLU A 12 -10.33 -7.50 10.31
CA GLU A 12 -10.23 -8.47 9.21
C GLU A 12 -8.97 -8.25 8.36
N VAL A 13 -8.62 -6.97 8.12
CA VAL A 13 -7.44 -6.60 7.34
C VAL A 13 -6.18 -6.97 8.11
N ASP A 14 -6.14 -6.73 9.42
CA ASP A 14 -5.01 -7.06 10.28
C ASP A 14 -4.77 -8.57 10.37
N VAL A 15 -5.84 -9.35 10.50
CA VAL A 15 -5.75 -10.82 10.43
C VAL A 15 -5.23 -11.27 9.07
N GLU A 16 -5.70 -10.65 7.98
CA GLU A 16 -5.26 -10.98 6.62
C GLU A 16 -3.78 -10.64 6.37
N MET A 17 -3.25 -9.61 7.06
CA MET A 17 -1.85 -9.19 6.99
C MET A 17 -0.88 -10.11 7.74
N THR A 18 -1.37 -10.93 8.66
CA THR A 18 -0.53 -11.86 9.44
C THR A 18 0.04 -12.96 8.54
N ILE A 19 1.31 -13.32 8.73
CA ILE A 19 1.96 -14.42 8.00
C ILE A 19 1.88 -15.70 8.85
N ARG A 20 1.32 -16.78 8.29
CA ARG A 20 1.28 -18.09 8.95
C ARG A 20 2.61 -18.81 8.81
N THR A 21 3.31 -19.00 9.93
CA THR A 21 4.66 -19.58 9.97
C THR A 21 4.71 -21.01 10.50
N ASP A 22 3.57 -21.72 10.53
CA ASP A 22 3.43 -23.02 11.20
C ASP A 22 4.25 -24.15 10.53
N SER A 23 4.52 -24.02 9.23
CA SER A 23 5.32 -24.98 8.46
C SER A 23 5.87 -24.36 7.16
N VAL A 24 6.84 -25.02 6.52
CA VAL A 24 7.32 -24.62 5.17
C VAL A 24 6.16 -24.64 4.17
N ALA A 25 5.32 -25.68 4.21
CA ALA A 25 4.15 -25.80 3.35
C ALA A 25 3.11 -24.68 3.57
N SER A 26 2.99 -24.13 4.80
CA SER A 26 2.12 -22.97 5.03
C SER A 26 2.71 -21.69 4.45
N LEU A 27 4.03 -21.51 4.53
CA LEU A 27 4.72 -20.37 3.92
C LEU A 27 4.61 -20.39 2.38
N GLU A 28 4.74 -21.56 1.75
CA GLU A 28 4.58 -21.69 0.30
C GLU A 28 3.15 -21.35 -0.16
N ARG A 29 2.12 -21.82 0.56
CA ARG A 29 0.73 -21.45 0.27
C ARG A 29 0.48 -19.96 0.43
N GLU A 30 1.00 -19.37 1.52
CA GLU A 30 0.92 -17.92 1.75
C GLU A 30 1.60 -17.14 0.62
N LEU A 31 2.69 -17.65 0.01
CA LEU A 31 3.40 -16.99 -1.08
C LEU A 31 2.57 -16.96 -2.37
N VAL A 32 1.85 -18.05 -2.65
CA VAL A 32 0.91 -18.13 -3.79
C VAL A 32 -0.26 -17.17 -3.59
N ASP A 33 -0.82 -17.12 -2.38
CA ASP A 33 -1.97 -16.27 -2.06
C ASP A 33 -1.60 -14.79 -1.95
N GLN A 34 -0.37 -14.47 -1.51
CA GLN A 34 0.17 -13.12 -1.44
C GLN A 34 0.03 -12.38 -2.77
N ALA A 35 0.46 -12.98 -3.88
CA ALA A 35 0.40 -12.34 -5.19
C ALA A 35 -1.04 -12.00 -5.62
N ARG A 36 -2.00 -12.87 -5.28
CA ARG A 36 -3.43 -12.66 -5.58
C ARG A 36 -4.01 -11.51 -4.75
N LYS A 37 -3.71 -11.49 -3.45
CA LYS A 37 -4.15 -10.42 -2.53
C LYS A 37 -3.53 -9.08 -2.90
N GLU A 38 -2.22 -9.04 -3.14
CA GLU A 38 -1.52 -7.85 -3.59
C GLU A 38 -2.11 -7.30 -4.90
N ALA A 39 -2.39 -8.16 -5.89
CA ALA A 39 -3.03 -7.73 -7.13
C ALA A 39 -4.44 -7.16 -6.91
N ARG A 40 -5.21 -7.70 -5.97
CA ARG A 40 -6.53 -7.16 -5.60
C ARG A 40 -6.40 -5.74 -5.04
N TYR A 41 -5.53 -5.52 -4.06
CA TYR A 41 -5.35 -4.20 -3.45
C TYR A 41 -4.77 -3.18 -4.44
N ASN A 42 -3.86 -3.58 -5.33
CA ASN A 42 -3.38 -2.73 -6.41
C ASN A 42 -4.51 -2.27 -7.35
N ARG A 43 -5.44 -3.17 -7.72
CA ARG A 43 -6.60 -2.80 -8.54
C ARG A 43 -7.54 -1.84 -7.81
N LEU A 44 -7.74 -2.01 -6.51
CA LEU A 44 -8.55 -1.10 -5.70
C LEU A 44 -7.91 0.29 -5.61
N ALA A 45 -6.61 0.35 -5.32
CA ALA A 45 -5.84 1.60 -5.31
C ALA A 45 -5.89 2.31 -6.67
N ALA A 46 -5.72 1.58 -7.78
CA ALA A 46 -5.83 2.14 -9.13
C ALA A 46 -7.23 2.74 -9.41
N LYS A 47 -8.30 2.07 -8.96
CA LYS A 47 -9.67 2.60 -9.09
C LYS A 47 -9.86 3.89 -8.28
N ALA A 48 -9.36 3.93 -7.05
CA ALA A 48 -9.43 5.12 -6.20
C ALA A 48 -8.63 6.30 -6.79
N ASN A 49 -7.41 6.05 -7.27
CA ASN A 49 -6.60 7.06 -7.95
C ASN A 49 -7.29 7.60 -9.21
N LYS A 50 -7.97 6.74 -9.98
CA LYS A 50 -8.79 7.17 -11.13
C LYS A 50 -9.96 8.06 -10.69
N GLN A 51 -10.62 7.74 -9.58
CA GLN A 51 -11.69 8.57 -9.03
C GLN A 51 -11.19 9.96 -8.60
N VAL A 52 -10.02 10.03 -7.97
CA VAL A 52 -9.35 11.30 -7.62
C VAL A 52 -9.06 12.12 -8.89
N ALA A 53 -8.53 11.49 -9.94
CA ALA A 53 -8.25 12.16 -11.21
C ALA A 53 -9.54 12.72 -11.85
N ASN A 54 -10.62 11.94 -11.87
CA ASN A 54 -11.91 12.39 -12.39
C ASN A 54 -12.46 13.58 -11.58
N LEU A 55 -12.42 13.52 -10.25
CA LEU A 55 -12.92 14.61 -9.40
C LEU A 55 -12.07 15.88 -9.50
N ASN A 56 -10.77 15.76 -9.74
CA ASN A 56 -9.92 16.91 -10.04
C ASN A 56 -10.36 17.58 -11.35
N PHE A 57 -10.60 16.79 -12.39
CA PHE A 57 -11.10 17.30 -13.68
C PHE A 57 -12.47 17.96 -13.54
N ASP A 58 -13.39 17.33 -12.79
CA ASP A 58 -14.71 17.90 -12.50
C ASP A 58 -14.61 19.23 -11.73
N LEU A 59 -13.66 19.35 -10.80
CA LEU A 59 -13.42 20.60 -10.06
C LEU A 59 -12.94 21.72 -10.99
N GLU A 60 -12.10 21.41 -11.98
CA GLU A 60 -11.66 22.37 -13.01
C GLU A 60 -12.82 22.82 -13.90
N ILE A 61 -13.68 21.89 -14.32
CA ILE A 61 -14.90 22.19 -15.10
C ILE A 61 -15.81 23.12 -14.30
N VAL A 62 -16.11 22.77 -13.04
CA VAL A 62 -16.97 23.58 -12.16
C VAL A 62 -16.37 24.96 -11.95
N THR A 63 -15.07 25.04 -11.73
CA THR A 63 -14.36 26.32 -11.60
C THR A 63 -14.51 27.19 -12.85
N ALA A 64 -14.34 26.60 -14.04
CA ALA A 64 -14.49 27.31 -15.31
C ALA A 64 -15.93 27.78 -15.55
N GLN A 65 -16.92 26.95 -15.20
CA GLN A 65 -18.34 27.29 -15.30
C GLN A 65 -18.69 28.47 -14.40
N ILE A 66 -18.30 28.44 -13.12
CA ILE A 66 -18.55 29.52 -12.16
C ILE A 66 -17.93 30.83 -12.65
N ILE A 67 -16.69 30.79 -13.12
CA ILE A 67 -16.01 31.98 -13.66
C ILE A 67 -16.77 32.54 -14.86
N LYS A 68 -17.18 31.66 -15.78
CA LYS A 68 -17.93 32.05 -16.97
C LYS A 68 -19.24 32.74 -16.59
N GLU A 69 -20.02 32.15 -15.70
CA GLU A 69 -21.27 32.73 -15.19
C GLU A 69 -21.05 34.11 -14.56
N ILE A 70 -20.01 34.27 -13.73
CA ILE A 70 -19.67 35.55 -13.11
C ILE A 70 -19.30 36.62 -14.16
N CYS A 71 -18.52 36.25 -15.18
CA CYS A 71 -18.14 37.17 -16.25
C CYS A 71 -19.35 37.58 -17.09
N GLU A 72 -20.21 36.64 -17.48
CA GLU A 72 -21.43 36.90 -18.26
C GLU A 72 -22.41 37.81 -17.49
N GLU A 73 -22.59 37.59 -16.19
CA GLU A 73 -23.40 38.48 -15.34
C GLU A 73 -22.84 39.92 -15.28
N ALA A 74 -21.51 40.05 -15.24
CA ALA A 74 -20.84 41.35 -15.15
C ALA A 74 -20.93 42.11 -16.49
N GLU A 75 -20.80 41.42 -17.62
CA GLU A 75 -21.03 41.96 -18.95
C GLU A 75 -22.47 42.45 -19.14
N GLY A 76 -23.47 41.66 -18.73
CA GLY A 76 -24.88 42.05 -18.76
C GLY A 76 -25.18 43.31 -17.94
N LYS A 77 -24.42 43.55 -16.86
CA LYS A 77 -24.47 44.76 -16.02
C LYS A 77 -23.63 45.93 -16.57
N LYS A 78 -23.09 45.82 -17.80
CA LYS A 78 -22.18 46.80 -18.43
C LYS A 78 -20.91 47.09 -17.63
N LYS A 79 -20.46 46.15 -16.80
CA LYS A 79 -19.23 46.23 -16.00
C LYS A 79 -18.37 44.98 -16.28
N PRO A 80 -17.82 44.85 -17.50
CA PRO A 80 -17.05 43.67 -17.87
C PRO A 80 -15.84 43.49 -16.95
N ILE A 81 -15.57 42.24 -16.57
CA ILE A 81 -14.41 41.89 -15.75
C ILE A 81 -13.20 41.77 -16.68
N PRO A 82 -12.11 42.53 -16.45
CA PRO A 82 -10.92 42.41 -17.27
C PRO A 82 -10.27 41.04 -17.11
N ALA A 83 -9.68 40.51 -18.18
CA ALA A 83 -9.07 39.17 -18.19
C ALA A 83 -8.03 38.95 -17.08
N THR A 84 -7.32 40.02 -16.68
CA THR A 84 -6.35 39.99 -15.56
C THR A 84 -7.02 39.67 -14.21
N ALA A 85 -8.24 40.16 -13.99
CA ALA A 85 -9.00 39.94 -12.76
C ALA A 85 -9.68 38.56 -12.69
N VAL A 86 -9.73 37.79 -13.78
CA VAL A 86 -10.28 36.42 -13.79
C VAL A 86 -9.49 35.49 -12.87
N SER A 87 -8.18 35.70 -12.76
CA SER A 87 -7.33 34.97 -11.83
C SER A 87 -7.69 35.22 -10.35
N GLU A 88 -8.16 36.43 -10.03
CA GLU A 88 -8.60 36.79 -8.68
C GLU A 88 -9.97 36.18 -8.34
N LEU A 89 -10.85 36.00 -9.33
CA LEU A 89 -12.12 35.29 -9.16
C LEU A 89 -11.93 33.85 -8.68
N ARG A 90 -10.90 33.16 -9.19
CA ARG A 90 -10.53 31.79 -8.76
C ARG A 90 -10.21 31.70 -7.28
N LYS A 91 -9.63 32.75 -6.69
CA LYS A 91 -9.20 32.77 -5.29
C LYS A 91 -10.30 33.29 -4.35
N THR A 92 -11.13 34.21 -4.83
CA THR A 92 -12.05 34.99 -3.97
C THR A 92 -13.51 34.60 -4.10
N LYS A 93 -13.99 34.28 -5.31
CA LYS A 93 -15.41 34.03 -5.58
C LYS A 93 -15.72 32.55 -5.77
N VAL A 94 -14.87 31.83 -6.52
CA VAL A 94 -15.05 30.39 -6.78
C VAL A 94 -15.13 29.57 -5.48
N PRO A 95 -14.27 29.79 -4.45
CA PRO A 95 -14.34 29.01 -3.21
C PRO A 95 -15.62 29.21 -2.38
N LEU A 96 -16.36 30.29 -2.64
CA LEU A 96 -17.61 30.60 -1.96
C LEU A 96 -18.82 29.91 -2.63
N ASP A 97 -18.67 29.42 -3.86
CA ASP A 97 -19.76 28.72 -4.56
C ASP A 97 -19.98 27.32 -3.96
N THR A 98 -21.26 26.98 -3.74
CA THR A 98 -21.66 25.71 -3.12
C THR A 98 -21.31 24.49 -3.97
N ARG A 99 -21.34 24.62 -5.31
CA ARG A 99 -20.95 23.55 -6.25
C ARG A 99 -19.46 23.26 -6.12
N TYR A 100 -18.64 24.31 -6.07
CA TYR A 100 -17.20 24.17 -5.85
C TYR A 100 -16.91 23.49 -4.51
N GLN A 101 -17.55 23.94 -3.43
CA GLN A 101 -17.34 23.36 -2.10
C GLN A 101 -17.74 21.89 -2.04
N LYS A 102 -18.86 21.51 -2.67
CA LYS A 102 -19.32 20.12 -2.74
C LYS A 102 -18.33 19.23 -3.48
N THR A 103 -17.90 19.64 -4.67
CA THR A 103 -16.91 18.87 -5.46
C THR A 103 -15.56 18.81 -4.75
N LYS A 104 -15.15 19.89 -4.08
CA LYS A 104 -13.90 19.92 -3.32
C LYS A 104 -13.93 18.97 -2.12
N ARG A 105 -15.05 18.88 -1.40
CA ARG A 105 -15.22 17.89 -0.31
C ARG A 105 -15.15 16.46 -0.83
N ALA A 106 -15.88 16.15 -1.90
CA ALA A 106 -15.83 14.83 -2.52
C ALA A 106 -14.40 14.46 -2.99
N LEU A 107 -13.65 15.43 -3.52
CA LEU A 107 -12.26 15.22 -3.89
C LEU A 107 -11.37 14.93 -2.68
N ILE A 108 -11.55 15.62 -1.57
CA ILE A 108 -10.80 15.38 -0.33
C ILE A 108 -11.06 13.95 0.16
N GLU A 109 -12.32 13.56 0.29
CA GLU A 109 -12.72 12.20 0.72
C GLU A 109 -12.14 11.13 -0.22
N ALA A 110 -12.21 11.34 -1.54
CA ALA A 110 -11.63 10.42 -2.50
C ALA A 110 -10.10 10.33 -2.39
N THR A 111 -9.42 11.45 -2.07
CA THR A 111 -7.97 11.50 -1.90
C THR A 111 -7.55 10.77 -0.64
N GLU A 112 -8.27 10.94 0.47
CA GLU A 112 -8.05 10.19 1.71
C GLU A 112 -8.20 8.69 1.47
N ASN A 113 -9.28 8.26 0.79
CA ASN A 113 -9.49 6.86 0.42
C ASN A 113 -8.37 6.30 -0.46
N ALA A 114 -7.90 7.07 -1.45
CA ALA A 114 -6.77 6.67 -2.28
C ALA A 114 -5.48 6.52 -1.47
N ASN A 115 -5.22 7.44 -0.54
CA ASN A 115 -4.05 7.39 0.35
C ASN A 115 -4.08 6.16 1.26
N LEU A 116 -5.23 5.84 1.85
CA LEU A 116 -5.41 4.62 2.65
C LEU A 116 -5.10 3.35 1.84
N LEU A 117 -5.63 3.25 0.63
CA LEU A 117 -5.38 2.10 -0.25
C LEU A 117 -3.93 2.00 -0.70
N ASN A 118 -3.28 3.13 -1.01
CA ASN A 118 -1.85 3.16 -1.33
C ASN A 118 -0.99 2.73 -0.12
N GLY A 119 -1.39 3.12 1.10
CA GLY A 119 -0.80 2.61 2.34
C GLY A 119 -0.93 1.10 2.46
N LEU A 120 -2.14 0.55 2.24
CA LEU A 120 -2.37 -0.89 2.26
C LEU A 120 -1.52 -1.64 1.21
N VAL A 121 -1.40 -1.11 -0.01
CA VAL A 121 -0.52 -1.69 -1.05
C VAL A 121 0.92 -1.74 -0.57
N SER A 122 1.41 -0.67 0.07
CA SER A 122 2.77 -0.61 0.62
C SER A 122 2.97 -1.64 1.74
N SER A 123 1.97 -1.83 2.59
CA SER A 123 1.97 -2.87 3.62
C SER A 123 1.98 -4.27 3.03
N TRP A 124 1.21 -4.52 1.96
CA TRP A 124 1.22 -5.79 1.24
C TRP A 124 2.56 -6.08 0.58
N GLN A 125 3.20 -5.10 -0.05
CA GLN A 125 4.54 -5.25 -0.61
C GLN A 125 5.56 -5.59 0.49
N SER A 126 5.51 -4.88 1.61
CA SER A 126 6.35 -5.14 2.79
C SER A 126 6.16 -6.55 3.34
N ARG A 127 4.90 -7.01 3.42
CA ARG A 127 4.56 -8.39 3.81
C ARG A 127 5.15 -9.40 2.81
N GLY A 128 5.04 -9.13 1.52
CA GLY A 128 5.62 -9.96 0.46
C GLY A 128 7.13 -10.14 0.59
N TYR A 129 7.86 -9.04 0.84
CA TYR A 129 9.30 -9.11 1.10
C TYR A 129 9.63 -9.95 2.33
N ARG A 130 8.92 -9.75 3.45
CA ARG A 130 9.12 -10.55 4.67
C ARG A 130 8.87 -12.04 4.41
N LEU A 131 7.80 -12.35 3.67
CA LEU A 131 7.45 -13.73 3.34
C LEU A 131 8.52 -14.41 2.49
N GLN A 132 9.07 -13.72 1.48
CA GLN A 132 10.18 -14.23 0.68
C GLN A 132 11.43 -14.50 1.52
N GLU A 133 11.76 -13.62 2.47
CA GLU A 133 12.89 -13.84 3.39
C GLU A 133 12.64 -15.02 4.33
N LEU A 134 11.42 -15.20 4.85
CA LEU A 134 11.06 -16.34 5.68
C LEU A 134 11.16 -17.67 4.92
N VAL A 135 10.72 -17.72 3.66
CA VAL A 135 10.86 -18.91 2.81
C VAL A 135 12.34 -19.23 2.58
N LYS A 136 13.17 -18.22 2.21
CA LYS A 136 14.62 -18.42 2.04
C LYS A 136 15.30 -18.92 3.30
N LEU A 137 14.90 -18.41 4.48
CA LEU A 137 15.42 -18.86 5.77
C LEU A 137 15.01 -20.31 6.05
N ALA A 138 13.75 -20.66 5.82
CA ALA A 138 13.24 -22.01 6.00
C ALA A 138 13.98 -23.02 5.10
N ASP A 139 14.18 -22.67 3.82
CA ASP A 139 14.96 -23.50 2.90
C ASP A 139 16.40 -23.69 3.37
N ARG A 140 17.06 -22.61 3.82
CA ARG A 140 18.43 -22.70 4.36
C ARG A 140 18.49 -23.60 5.60
N MET A 141 17.53 -23.50 6.50
CA MET A 141 17.49 -24.32 7.71
C MET A 141 17.18 -25.80 7.41
N PHE A 142 16.37 -26.07 6.39
CA PHE A 142 16.02 -27.42 5.98
C PHE A 142 17.20 -28.17 5.32
N TRP A 143 18.03 -27.44 4.57
CA TRP A 143 19.17 -28.01 3.84
C TRP A 143 20.53 -27.85 4.54
N GLN A 144 20.59 -27.16 5.68
CA GLN A 144 21.80 -27.13 6.49
C GLN A 144 21.94 -28.45 7.27
N PRO A 145 23.04 -29.21 7.09
CA PRO A 145 23.29 -30.34 7.96
C PRO A 145 23.39 -29.81 9.39
N ILE A 146 22.61 -30.38 10.30
CA ILE A 146 22.80 -30.18 11.74
C ILE A 146 24.20 -30.73 12.04
N VAL A 147 25.20 -29.86 12.05
CA VAL A 147 26.53 -30.21 12.55
C VAL A 147 26.35 -30.35 14.05
N TYR A 148 26.05 -31.56 14.50
CA TYR A 148 26.31 -31.95 15.88
C TYR A 148 27.80 -31.71 16.08
N LYS A 149 28.16 -30.58 16.70
CA LYS A 149 29.48 -30.43 17.30
C LYS A 149 29.50 -31.42 18.45
N ASP A 150 29.97 -32.62 18.14
CA ASP A 150 30.25 -33.64 19.12
C ASP A 150 31.21 -33.01 20.13
N LYS A 151 30.72 -32.75 21.34
CA LYS A 151 31.47 -32.00 22.37
C LYS A 151 32.63 -32.79 22.97
N PHE A 152 32.96 -33.97 22.44
CA PHE A 152 34.01 -34.82 22.98
C PHE A 152 34.72 -35.61 21.87
N THR A 153 35.71 -34.98 21.24
CA THR A 153 37.04 -35.59 21.03
C THR A 153 37.94 -34.55 20.39
N THR A 154 38.80 -33.94 21.18
CA THR A 154 39.98 -33.27 20.64
C THR A 154 40.88 -34.33 19.98
N PRO A 155 41.52 -34.03 18.84
CA PRO A 155 42.42 -34.95 18.14
C PRO A 155 43.54 -35.53 19.02
N ASP A 156 43.93 -34.81 20.08
CA ASP A 156 44.95 -35.24 21.04
C ASP A 156 44.60 -36.54 21.78
N GLN A 157 43.31 -36.85 22.01
CA GLN A 157 42.94 -38.06 22.77
C GLN A 157 42.99 -39.36 21.97
N ARG A 158 43.30 -39.30 20.66
CA ARG A 158 43.45 -40.51 19.82
C ARG A 158 44.88 -41.08 19.84
N ILE A 159 45.87 -40.29 20.24
CA ILE A 159 47.27 -40.73 20.19
C ILE A 159 47.64 -41.51 21.46
N ASP A 160 47.09 -41.16 22.61
CA ASP A 160 47.46 -41.79 23.89
C ASP A 160 46.93 -43.22 24.06
N ARG A 161 45.82 -43.60 23.40
CA ARG A 161 45.27 -44.97 23.50
C ARG A 161 45.98 -46.01 22.62
N ALA A 162 46.84 -45.59 21.69
CA ALA A 162 47.63 -46.52 20.89
C ALA A 162 48.96 -46.91 21.58
N GLY A 163 49.39 -46.14 22.59
CA GLY A 163 50.63 -46.41 23.36
C GLY A 163 50.46 -47.46 24.46
N ASP A 164 49.29 -47.53 25.10
CA ASP A 164 49.04 -48.43 26.24
C ASP A 164 48.64 -49.86 25.84
N ALA A 165 48.41 -50.15 24.55
CA ALA A 165 48.03 -51.49 24.08
C ALA A 165 49.23 -52.37 23.64
N LEU A 166 50.45 -51.89 23.82
CA LEU A 166 51.70 -52.61 23.46
C LEU A 166 52.60 -52.89 24.67
N ALA A 167 52.10 -52.66 25.89
CA ALA A 167 52.79 -52.98 27.14
C ALA A 167 51.91 -53.90 28.00
N ASP A 168 51.70 -55.12 27.51
CA ASP A 168 51.50 -56.35 28.31
C ASP A 168 51.80 -57.59 27.45
#